data_AF-A0AAN4W5T3-F1
#
_entry.id   AF-A0AAN4W5T3-F1
#
_cell.length_a   1.000
_cell.length_b   1.000
_cell.length_c   1.000
_cell.angle_alpha   90.00
_cell.angle_beta   90.00
_cell.angle_gamma   90.00
#
_symmetry.space_group_name_H-M   'P 1'
#
loop_
_entity.id
_entity.type
_entity.pdbx_description
1 polymer ?
#
loop_
_entity_poly.entity_id
_entity_poly.type
_entity_poly.pdbx_seq_one_letter_code
_entity_poly.pdbx_strand_id
1 'polypeptide(L)'
;MTMVCPRLQAAPTFPLDSLTIPERKCLILIYKGYSNENISAMLNISLRTFYRRRSKILEKAECENVRELWAKYHDILRSDFFKASSERILNDRETAIIEMILAGLSYELIGDKLCIEVVTVKYHISKIYQKLSIKNKTDLFIVMNSMAKTS
;
A
#
# COMPACT_ATOMS: atom_id res chain seq x y z
N MET A 1 48.51 15.89 15.36
CA MET A 1 47.68 14.83 15.98
C MET A 1 46.26 15.36 16.09
N THR A 2 45.52 15.31 14.99
CA THR A 2 44.12 15.74 14.93
C THR A 2 43.39 14.64 14.18
N MET A 3 42.90 13.65 14.93
CA MET A 3 41.92 12.71 14.41
C MET A 3 40.61 13.49 14.27
N VAL A 4 40.30 13.86 13.03
CA VAL A 4 38.96 14.30 12.66
C VAL A 4 38.06 13.08 12.82
N CYS A 5 37.25 13.06 13.87
CA CYS A 5 36.18 12.08 14.02
C CYS A 5 35.32 12.10 12.75
N PRO A 6 35.17 10.98 12.02
CA PRO A 6 34.29 10.97 10.88
C PRO A 6 32.86 11.16 11.39
N ARG A 7 32.24 12.24 10.91
CA ARG A 7 30.82 12.57 11.02
C ARG A 7 29.98 11.32 11.26
N LEU A 8 29.21 11.33 12.34
CA LEU A 8 28.01 10.53 12.50
C LEU A 8 27.11 10.83 11.29
N GLN A 9 27.26 10.07 10.21
CA GLN A 9 26.33 10.11 9.09
C GLN A 9 24.99 9.64 9.68
N ALA A 10 23.96 10.50 9.57
CA ALA A 10 22.63 10.16 10.02
C ALA A 10 22.26 8.79 9.42
N ALA A 11 21.73 7.90 10.27
CA ALA A 11 21.32 6.57 9.82
C ALA A 11 20.39 6.73 8.61
N PRO A 12 20.58 5.95 7.54
CA PRO A 12 19.78 6.10 6.33
C PRO A 12 18.31 5.87 6.66
N THR A 13 17.46 6.88 6.50
CA THR A 13 16.02 6.73 6.67
C THR A 13 15.43 6.12 5.42
N PHE A 14 14.70 5.00 5.55
CA PHE A 14 14.02 4.42 4.41
C PHE A 14 12.81 5.28 4.01
N PRO A 15 12.60 5.61 2.73
CA PRO A 15 11.56 6.56 2.32
C PRO A 15 10.17 5.89 2.25
N LEU A 16 9.70 5.31 3.37
CA LEU A 16 8.38 4.66 3.50
C LEU A 16 7.25 5.56 3.01
N ASP A 17 7.27 6.83 3.37
CA ASP A 17 6.23 7.80 3.04
C ASP A 17 6.12 8.06 1.54
N SER A 18 7.21 7.86 0.79
CA SER A 18 7.19 7.97 -0.67
C SER A 18 6.55 6.77 -1.38
N LEU A 19 6.45 5.63 -0.70
CA LEU A 19 5.92 4.39 -1.27
C LEU A 19 4.39 4.37 -1.19
N THR A 20 3.77 4.09 -2.34
CA THR A 20 2.33 3.83 -2.41
C THR A 20 1.99 2.53 -1.68
N ILE A 21 0.74 2.39 -1.24
CA ILE A 21 0.27 1.19 -0.53
C ILE A 21 0.53 -0.11 -1.33
N PRO A 22 0.28 -0.18 -2.66
CA PRO A 22 0.63 -1.36 -3.45
C PRO A 22 2.14 -1.65 -3.49
N GLU A 23 2.98 -0.62 -3.53
CA GLU A 23 4.44 -0.79 -3.49
C GLU A 23 4.89 -1.30 -2.12
N ARG A 24 4.32 -0.78 -1.02
CA ARG A 24 4.58 -1.29 0.34
C ARG A 24 4.22 -2.77 0.46
N LYS A 25 3.08 -3.20 -0.09
CA LYS A 25 2.67 -4.61 -0.09
C LYS A 25 3.65 -5.50 -0.86
N CYS A 26 4.13 -5.06 -2.03
CA CYS A 26 5.19 -5.77 -2.75
C CYS A 26 6.47 -5.85 -1.91
N LEU A 27 6.91 -4.72 -1.33
CA LEU A 27 8.11 -4.64 -0.51
C LEU A 27 8.06 -5.61 0.69
N ILE A 28 6.93 -5.67 1.40
CA ILE A 28 6.68 -6.61 2.51
C ILE A 28 6.84 -8.06 2.05
N LEU A 29 6.21 -8.44 0.92
CA LEU A 29 6.24 -9.83 0.48
C LEU A 29 7.61 -10.23 -0.08
N ILE A 30 8.34 -9.30 -0.70
CA ILE A 30 9.74 -9.52 -1.11
C ILE A 30 10.61 -9.75 0.14
N TYR A 31 10.43 -8.94 1.19
CA TYR A 31 11.17 -9.11 2.45
C TYR A 31 10.90 -10.46 3.12
N LYS A 32 9.64 -10.91 3.11
CA LYS A 32 9.24 -12.22 3.62
C LYS A 32 9.78 -13.41 2.81
N GLY A 33 10.42 -13.16 1.66
CA GLY A 33 11.05 -14.20 0.84
C GLY A 33 10.10 -14.95 -0.09
N TYR A 34 8.92 -14.40 -0.39
CA TYR A 34 8.03 -15.01 -1.38
C TYR A 34 8.61 -14.90 -2.80
N SER A 35 8.38 -15.91 -3.64
CA SER A 35 8.76 -15.87 -5.06
C SER A 35 7.92 -14.86 -5.84
N ASN A 36 8.43 -14.38 -6.97
CA ASN A 36 7.73 -13.38 -7.79
C ASN A 36 6.35 -13.87 -8.26
N GLU A 37 6.24 -15.16 -8.55
CA GLU A 37 5.01 -15.84 -8.96
C GLU A 37 4.00 -15.84 -7.81
N ASN A 38 4.45 -16.23 -6.61
CA ASN A 38 3.62 -16.25 -5.41
C ASN A 38 3.15 -14.85 -5.02
N ILE A 39 4.04 -13.84 -5.09
CA ILE A 39 3.67 -12.45 -4.80
C ILE A 39 2.60 -11.96 -5.77
N SER A 40 2.78 -12.24 -7.07
CA SER A 40 1.83 -11.82 -8.10
C SER A 40 0.45 -12.47 -7.90
N ALA A 41 0.43 -13.76 -7.56
CA ALA A 41 -0.79 -14.50 -7.24
C ALA A 41 -1.47 -13.95 -5.97
N MET A 42 -0.72 -13.75 -4.88
CA MET A 42 -1.24 -13.22 -3.61
C MET A 42 -1.82 -11.81 -3.73
N LEU A 43 -1.20 -10.96 -4.56
CA LEU A 43 -1.67 -9.61 -4.81
C LEU A 43 -2.71 -9.52 -5.94
N ASN A 44 -3.01 -10.64 -6.61
CA ASN A 44 -3.89 -10.73 -7.76
C ASN A 44 -3.54 -9.70 -8.87
N ILE A 45 -2.26 -9.65 -9.25
CA ILE A 45 -1.73 -8.78 -10.30
C ILE A 45 -0.85 -9.58 -11.27
N SER A 46 -0.65 -9.07 -12.49
CA SER A 46 0.29 -9.69 -13.43
C SER A 46 1.74 -9.53 -12.96
N LEU A 47 2.61 -10.50 -13.30
CA LEU A 47 4.06 -10.42 -13.08
C LEU A 47 4.66 -9.13 -13.64
N ARG A 48 4.22 -8.68 -14.83
CA ARG A 48 4.62 -7.40 -15.42
C ARG A 48 4.31 -6.21 -14.51
N THR A 49 3.12 -6.19 -13.92
CA THR A 49 2.71 -5.12 -12.98
C THR A 49 3.54 -5.17 -11.70
N PHE A 50 3.81 -6.38 -11.18
CA PHE A 50 4.69 -6.58 -10.04
C PHE A 50 6.11 -6.05 -10.32
N TYR A 51 6.72 -6.44 -11.44
CA TYR A 51 8.06 -5.98 -11.83
C TYR A 51 8.12 -4.45 -11.97
N ARG A 52 7.09 -3.83 -12.56
CA ARG A 52 6.99 -2.36 -12.62
C ARG A 52 6.98 -1.73 -11.23
N ARG A 53 6.18 -2.28 -10.29
CA ARG A 53 6.14 -1.80 -8.90
C ARG A 53 7.48 -2.00 -8.19
N ARG A 54 8.14 -3.15 -8.37
CA ARG A 54 9.48 -3.41 -7.83
C ARG A 54 10.50 -2.38 -8.32
N SER A 55 10.47 -2.06 -9.61
CA SER A 55 11.33 -1.02 -10.19
C SER A 55 11.08 0.34 -9.55
N LYS A 56 9.82 0.73 -9.31
CA LYS A 56 9.49 1.97 -8.61
C LYS A 56 9.92 1.99 -7.14
N ILE A 57 9.85 0.86 -6.45
CA ILE A 57 10.38 0.72 -5.08
C ILE A 57 11.88 0.99 -5.06
N LEU A 58 12.62 0.38 -5.99
CA LEU A 58 14.08 0.51 -6.11
C LEU A 58 14.51 1.93 -6.49
N GLU A 59 13.81 2.56 -7.45
CA GLU A 59 14.01 3.96 -7.84
C GLU A 59 13.82 4.91 -6.65
N LYS A 60 12.71 4.75 -5.90
CA LYS A 60 12.42 5.57 -4.72
C LYS A 60 13.41 5.35 -3.57
N ALA A 61 13.96 4.14 -3.45
CA ALA A 61 14.94 3.80 -2.42
C ALA A 61 16.38 4.16 -2.79
N GLU A 62 16.60 4.61 -4.04
CA GLU A 62 17.92 4.84 -4.64
C GLU A 62 18.80 3.58 -4.52
N CYS A 63 18.27 2.45 -4.99
CA CYS A 63 18.99 1.18 -5.05
C CYS A 63 18.81 0.55 -6.44
N GLU A 64 19.85 -0.10 -6.95
CA GLU A 64 19.79 -0.77 -8.25
C GLU A 64 19.07 -2.13 -8.15
N ASN A 65 19.16 -2.77 -7.00
CA ASN A 65 18.63 -4.11 -6.80
C ASN A 65 18.20 -4.39 -5.35
N VAL A 66 17.46 -5.48 -5.17
CA VAL A 66 16.90 -5.89 -3.87
C VAL A 66 18.00 -6.25 -2.87
N ARG A 67 19.16 -6.74 -3.33
CA ARG A 67 20.29 -7.06 -2.44
C ARG A 67 20.87 -5.79 -1.82
N GLU A 68 21.08 -4.76 -2.62
CA GLU A 68 21.52 -3.44 -2.16
C GLU A 68 20.48 -2.79 -1.23
N LEU A 69 19.19 -2.87 -1.58
CA LEU A 69 18.08 -2.41 -0.74
C LEU A 69 18.17 -3.01 0.67
N TRP A 70 18.39 -4.33 0.77
CA TRP A 70 18.53 -5.00 2.06
C TRP A 70 19.83 -4.61 2.77
N ALA A 71 20.94 -4.51 2.06
CA ALA A 71 22.20 -4.06 2.67
C ALA A 71 22.08 -2.66 3.30
N LYS A 72 21.33 -1.76 2.66
CA LYS A 72 21.17 -0.36 3.10
C LYS A 72 20.13 -0.19 4.21
N TYR A 73 19.03 -0.95 4.18
CA TYR A 73 17.85 -0.65 5.01
C TYR A 73 17.32 -1.82 5.85
N HIS A 74 17.98 -2.98 5.87
CA HIS A 74 17.45 -4.17 6.59
C HIS A 74 17.09 -3.89 8.05
N ASP A 75 17.93 -3.15 8.78
CA ASP A 75 17.71 -2.89 10.21
C ASP A 75 16.53 -1.96 10.47
N ILE A 76 16.31 -0.96 9.60
CA ILE A 76 15.16 -0.04 9.68
C ILE A 76 13.89 -0.77 9.27
N LEU A 77 13.94 -1.48 8.15
CA LEU A 77 12.77 -2.16 7.60
C LEU A 77 12.28 -3.29 8.51
N ARG A 78 13.17 -3.96 9.25
CA ARG A 78 12.80 -5.01 10.20
C ARG A 78 11.84 -4.52 11.29
N SER A 79 12.01 -3.31 11.82
CA SER A 79 11.10 -2.74 12.83
C SER A 79 9.79 -2.26 12.20
N ASP A 80 9.87 -1.60 11.04
CA ASP A 80 8.72 -1.03 10.36
C ASP A 80 7.79 -2.09 9.76
N PHE A 81 8.30 -3.24 9.32
CA PHE A 81 7.45 -4.31 8.76
C PHE A 81 6.51 -4.94 9.78
N PHE A 82 6.87 -4.96 11.06
CA PHE A 82 5.95 -5.39 12.11
C PHE A 82 4.82 -4.36 12.33
N LYS A 83 5.11 -3.07 12.14
CA LYS A 83 4.13 -1.97 12.30
C LYS A 83 3.28 -1.71 11.05
N ALA A 84 3.82 -1.86 9.85
CA ALA A 84 3.11 -1.64 8.59
C ALA A 84 2.03 -2.71 8.29
N SER A 85 2.04 -3.83 9.02
CA SER A 85 0.97 -4.82 8.95
C SER A 85 -0.36 -4.31 9.53
N SER A 86 -0.34 -3.26 10.36
CA SER A 86 -1.52 -2.68 11.00
C SER A 86 -2.08 -1.42 10.36
N GLU A 87 -1.40 -0.79 9.39
CA GLU A 87 -1.78 0.55 8.92
C GLU A 87 -2.09 0.60 7.42
N ARG A 88 -3.38 0.84 7.13
CA ARG A 88 -4.06 1.03 5.83
C ARG A 88 -4.38 -0.24 5.03
N ILE A 89 -5.48 -0.88 5.45
CA ILE A 89 -6.18 -1.94 4.71
C ILE A 89 -6.64 -1.45 3.32
N LEU A 90 -7.10 -0.20 3.27
CA LEU A 90 -7.68 0.45 2.09
C LEU A 90 -6.69 1.38 1.40
N ASN A 91 -6.69 1.37 0.07
CA ASN A 91 -5.89 2.30 -0.74
C ASN A 91 -6.62 3.64 -0.94
N ASP A 92 -5.91 4.71 -1.29
CA ASP A 92 -6.50 6.06 -1.45
C ASP A 92 -7.71 6.08 -2.40
N ARG A 93 -7.67 5.30 -3.48
CA ARG A 93 -8.79 5.16 -4.42
C ARG A 93 -10.01 4.50 -3.81
N GLU A 94 -9.78 3.51 -2.95
CA GLU A 94 -10.85 2.80 -2.24
C GLU A 94 -11.45 3.70 -1.16
N THR A 95 -10.62 4.47 -0.45
CA THR A 95 -11.05 5.49 0.51
C THR A 95 -11.93 6.54 -0.16
N ALA A 96 -11.50 7.10 -1.31
CA ALA A 96 -12.29 8.07 -2.05
C ALA A 96 -13.66 7.51 -2.51
N ILE A 97 -13.69 6.25 -2.95
CA ILE A 97 -14.95 5.58 -3.31
C ILE A 97 -15.84 5.42 -2.09
N ILE A 98 -15.30 5.02 -0.94
CA ILE A 98 -16.05 4.91 0.33
C ILE A 98 -16.62 6.26 0.73
N GLU A 99 -15.83 7.33 0.72
CA GLU A 99 -16.28 8.69 1.05
C GLU A 99 -17.46 9.12 0.16
N MET A 100 -17.40 8.86 -1.15
CA MET A 100 -18.49 9.17 -2.06
C MET A 100 -19.75 8.32 -1.79
N ILE A 101 -19.58 7.05 -1.44
CA ILE A 101 -20.69 6.17 -1.05
C ILE A 101 -21.36 6.66 0.24
N LEU A 102 -20.55 7.10 1.22
CA LEU A 102 -21.01 7.65 2.49
C LEU A 102 -21.72 9.00 2.29
N ALA A 103 -21.26 9.81 1.33
CA ALA A 103 -21.90 11.06 0.92
C ALA A 103 -23.19 10.85 0.09
N GLY A 104 -23.59 9.59 -0.17
CA GLY A 104 -24.85 9.26 -0.82
C GLY A 104 -24.83 9.32 -2.35
N LEU A 105 -23.65 9.38 -2.98
CA LEU A 105 -23.55 9.38 -4.44
C LEU A 105 -23.97 8.03 -5.03
N SER A 106 -24.60 8.07 -6.20
CA SER A 106 -24.89 6.87 -6.99
C SER A 106 -23.61 6.34 -7.66
N TYR A 107 -23.63 5.07 -8.07
CA TYR A 107 -22.46 4.46 -8.72
C TYR A 107 -22.15 5.09 -10.09
N GLU A 108 -23.16 5.62 -10.78
CA GLU A 108 -22.98 6.41 -12.00
C GLU A 108 -22.19 7.69 -11.70
N LEU A 109 -22.63 8.48 -10.72
CA LEU A 109 -21.96 9.73 -10.33
C LEU A 109 -20.54 9.51 -9.82
N ILE A 110 -20.29 8.39 -9.13
CA ILE A 110 -18.93 8.01 -8.72
C ILE A 110 -18.07 7.73 -9.96
N GLY A 111 -18.61 6.99 -10.94
CA GLY A 111 -17.92 6.73 -12.20
C GLY A 111 -17.56 8.01 -12.93
N ASP A 112 -18.52 8.93 -13.05
CA ASP A 112 -18.34 10.24 -13.68
C ASP A 112 -17.27 11.08 -12.97
N LYS A 113 -17.35 11.19 -11.64
CA LYS A 113 -16.36 11.94 -10.84
C LYS A 113 -14.96 11.34 -10.92
N LEU A 114 -14.87 10.03 -11.07
CA LEU A 114 -13.62 9.30 -11.12
C LEU A 114 -13.10 9.09 -12.55
N CYS A 115 -13.85 9.52 -13.57
CA CYS A 115 -13.62 9.29 -14.99
C CYS A 115 -13.41 7.79 -15.30
N ILE A 116 -14.24 6.92 -14.74
CA ILE A 116 -14.19 5.45 -14.95
C ILE A 116 -15.59 4.89 -15.19
N GLU A 117 -15.66 3.73 -15.83
CA GLU A 117 -16.95 3.06 -16.05
C GLU A 117 -17.57 2.57 -14.74
N VAL A 118 -18.91 2.55 -14.71
CA VAL A 118 -19.70 2.04 -13.57
C VAL A 118 -19.36 0.58 -13.23
N VAL A 119 -18.99 -0.22 -14.24
CA VAL A 119 -18.54 -1.61 -14.03
C VAL A 119 -17.24 -1.64 -13.21
N THR A 120 -16.31 -0.72 -13.48
CA THR A 120 -15.07 -0.56 -12.72
C THR A 120 -15.35 -0.07 -11.29
N VAL A 121 -16.31 0.83 -11.09
CA VAL A 121 -16.76 1.24 -9.76
C VAL A 121 -17.27 0.04 -8.96
N LYS A 122 -18.14 -0.79 -9.54
CA LYS A 122 -18.67 -2.01 -8.91
C LYS A 122 -17.55 -3.00 -8.55
N TYR A 123 -16.54 -3.14 -9.41
CA TYR A 123 -15.37 -3.95 -9.12
C TYR A 123 -14.61 -3.43 -7.89
N HIS A 124 -14.35 -2.13 -7.81
CA HIS A 124 -13.69 -1.52 -6.65
C HIS A 124 -14.50 -1.71 -5.36
N ILE A 125 -15.83 -1.56 -5.40
CA ILE A 125 -16.71 -1.78 -4.25
C ILE A 125 -16.63 -3.23 -3.77
N SER A 126 -16.63 -4.19 -4.69
CA SER A 126 -16.46 -5.62 -4.34
C SER A 126 -15.12 -5.86 -3.63
N LYS A 127 -14.04 -5.23 -4.10
CA LYS A 127 -12.73 -5.30 -3.44
C LYS A 127 -12.71 -4.63 -2.07
N ILE A 128 -13.39 -3.50 -1.91
CA ILE A 128 -13.58 -2.85 -0.61
C ILE A 128 -14.29 -3.79 0.36
N TYR A 129 -15.39 -4.41 -0.06
CA TYR A 129 -16.15 -5.34 0.77
C TYR A 129 -15.32 -6.56 1.18
N GLN A 130 -14.54 -7.13 0.26
CA GLN A 130 -13.60 -8.22 0.57
C GLN A 130 -12.53 -7.78 1.57
N LYS A 131 -11.96 -6.58 1.40
CA LYS A 131 -10.90 -6.06 2.29
C LYS A 131 -11.40 -5.76 3.70
N LEU A 132 -12.64 -5.32 3.83
CA LEU A 132 -13.28 -5.02 5.11
C LEU A 132 -14.03 -6.22 5.70
N SER A 133 -14.04 -7.37 5.01
CA SER A 133 -14.79 -8.57 5.39
C SER A 133 -16.28 -8.32 5.63
N ILE A 134 -16.89 -7.47 4.80
CA ILE A 134 -18.31 -7.10 4.85
C ILE A 134 -19.05 -7.55 3.58
N LYS A 135 -20.39 -7.54 3.61
CA LYS A 135 -21.20 -8.03 2.49
C LYS A 135 -22.03 -6.96 1.80
N ASN A 136 -22.36 -5.87 2.48
CA ASN A 136 -23.30 -4.89 1.97
C ASN A 136 -22.95 -3.44 2.37
N LYS A 137 -23.68 -2.49 1.77
CA LYS A 137 -23.50 -1.05 2.02
C LYS A 137 -23.79 -0.69 3.48
N THR A 138 -24.78 -1.32 4.12
CA THR A 138 -25.13 -1.08 5.52
C THR A 138 -23.97 -1.45 6.46
N ASP A 139 -23.34 -2.60 6.24
CA ASP A 139 -22.16 -3.04 6.99
C ASP A 139 -21.01 -2.03 6.83
N LEU A 140 -20.82 -1.46 5.63
CA LEU A 140 -19.82 -0.42 5.39
C LEU A 140 -20.07 0.79 6.29
N PHE A 141 -21.31 1.28 6.38
CA PHE A 141 -21.65 2.39 7.29
C PHE A 141 -21.37 2.04 8.76
N ILE A 142 -21.68 0.82 9.18
CA ILE A 142 -21.44 0.37 10.57
C ILE A 142 -19.94 0.35 10.87
N VAL A 143 -19.14 -0.25 9.99
CA VAL A 143 -17.68 -0.34 10.15
C VAL A 143 -17.05 1.05 10.16
N MET A 144 -17.44 1.93 9.25
CA MET A 144 -16.90 3.30 9.18
C MET A 144 -17.27 4.13 10.41
N ASN A 145 -18.51 4.03 10.91
CA ASN A 145 -18.92 4.69 12.16
C ASN A 145 -18.18 4.16 13.39
N SER A 146 -17.86 2.86 13.40
CA SER A 146 -17.09 2.24 14.50
C SER A 146 -15.64 2.71 14.48
N MET A 147 -15.05 2.85 13.29
CA MET A 147 -13.70 3.41 13.12
C MET A 147 -13.63 4.90 13.50
N ALA A 148 -14.65 5.70 13.15
CA ALA A 148 -14.69 7.13 13.46
C ALA A 148 -14.82 7.46 14.95
N LYS A 149 -15.40 6.55 15.77
CA LYS A 149 -15.55 6.73 17.22
C LYS A 149 -14.30 6.42 18.04
N THR A 150 -13.22 5.96 17.40
CA THR A 150 -11.97 5.55 18.07
C THR A 150 -10.86 6.60 17.89
N SER A 151 -11.20 7.82 17.45
CA SER A 151 -10.29 8.97 17.32
C SER A 151 -10.69 10.11 18.23
#